data_AF-A0A5A9EN70-F1
#
_entry.id   AF-A0A5A9EN70-F1
#
_cell.length_a   1.000
_cell.length_b   1.000
_cell.length_c   1.000
_cell.angle_alpha   90.00
_cell.angle_beta   90.00
_cell.angle_gamma   90.00
#
_symmetry.space_group_name_H-M   'P 1'
#
loop_
_entity.id
_entity.type
_entity.pdbx_description
1 polymer ?
#
loop_
_entity_poly.entity_id
_entity_poly.type
_entity_poly.pdbx_seq_one_letter_code
_entity_poly.pdbx_strand_id
1 'polypeptide(L)'
;MDTVLATNNETWGFWGTAERNGYPVELAWEAASRFLAARFELSAVRTRDLLDTRFGRHLADDLSFAGTELTAEIITAHLEARFSAERRDWVRWVRTALRDLDALHH
;
A
#
# COMPACT_ATOMS: atom_id res chain seq x y z
N MET A 1 18.95 3.66 1.03
CA MET A 1 17.86 2.68 0.87
C MET A 1 17.03 2.78 2.14
N ASP A 2 15.81 3.29 2.03
CA ASP A 2 14.90 3.33 3.18
C ASP A 2 14.41 1.91 3.47
N THR A 3 14.59 1.49 4.72
CA THR A 3 14.21 0.16 5.20
C THR A 3 12.68 -0.01 5.12
N VAL A 4 12.21 -1.11 4.53
CA VAL A 4 10.80 -1.51 4.64
C VAL A 4 10.58 -2.10 6.03
N LEU A 5 9.64 -1.54 6.80
CA LEU A 5 9.29 -2.05 8.12
C LEU A 5 8.26 -3.18 8.00
N ALA A 6 8.26 -4.10 8.97
CA ALA A 6 7.18 -5.06 9.13
C ALA A 6 5.86 -4.34 9.45
N THR A 7 4.73 -4.92 9.05
CA THR A 7 3.40 -4.46 9.45
C THR A 7 3.25 -4.48 10.98
N ASN A 8 2.45 -3.57 11.53
CA ASN A 8 1.96 -3.66 12.91
C ASN A 8 0.57 -4.33 12.99
N ASN A 9 -0.01 -4.73 11.85
CA ASN A 9 -1.40 -5.16 11.73
C ASN A 9 -1.54 -6.38 10.81
N GLU A 10 -0.95 -7.50 11.21
CA GLU A 10 -0.97 -8.75 10.44
C GLU A 10 -2.39 -9.24 10.12
N THR A 11 -3.39 -8.91 10.93
CA THR A 11 -4.77 -9.39 10.74
C THR A 11 -5.65 -8.49 9.86
N TRP A 12 -5.24 -7.24 9.61
CA TRP A 12 -6.02 -6.25 8.87
C TRP A 12 -5.11 -5.34 8.02
N GLY A 13 -5.61 -4.17 7.59
CA GLY A 13 -4.85 -3.30 6.69
C GLY A 13 -4.46 -4.00 5.39
N PHE A 14 -3.32 -3.64 4.80
CA PHE A 14 -2.80 -4.27 3.60
C PHE A 14 -2.39 -5.73 3.86
N TRP A 15 -1.60 -5.99 4.90
CA TRP A 15 -1.01 -7.33 5.15
C TRP A 15 -2.08 -8.40 5.30
N GLY A 16 -2.97 -8.26 6.29
CA GLY A 16 -3.99 -9.27 6.52
C GLY A 16 -4.99 -9.40 5.37
N THR A 17 -5.10 -8.39 4.51
CA THR A 17 -5.93 -8.47 3.30
C THR A 17 -5.22 -9.19 2.16
N ALA A 18 -3.92 -8.95 1.99
CA ALA A 18 -3.08 -9.67 1.06
C ALA A 18 -3.04 -11.18 1.36
N GLU A 19 -2.89 -11.55 2.64
CA GLU A 19 -2.96 -12.95 3.08
C GLU A 19 -4.31 -13.59 2.74
N ARG A 20 -5.43 -12.91 3.02
CA ARG A 20 -6.77 -13.41 2.68
C ARG A 20 -7.00 -13.52 1.17
N ASN A 21 -6.40 -12.64 0.38
CA ASN A 21 -6.49 -12.66 -1.07
C ASN A 21 -5.59 -13.74 -1.71
N GLY A 22 -4.69 -14.37 -0.92
CA GLY A 22 -3.96 -15.57 -1.31
C GLY A 22 -2.77 -15.34 -2.24
N TYR A 23 -2.30 -14.10 -2.39
CA TYR A 23 -1.08 -13.78 -3.15
C TYR A 23 0.14 -13.60 -2.23
N PRO A 24 1.38 -13.61 -2.75
CA PRO A 24 2.59 -13.53 -1.91
C PRO A 24 2.67 -12.22 -1.10
N VAL A 25 2.38 -12.30 0.20
CA VAL A 25 2.15 -11.13 1.06
C VAL A 25 3.42 -10.31 1.27
N GLU A 26 4.55 -10.97 1.47
CA GLU A 26 5.85 -10.33 1.69
C GLU A 26 6.28 -9.53 0.46
N LEU A 27 6.13 -10.12 -0.74
CA LEU A 27 6.43 -9.48 -2.01
C LEU A 27 5.53 -8.26 -2.24
N ALA A 28 4.22 -8.42 -2.02
CA ALA A 28 3.26 -7.34 -2.19
C ALA A 28 3.47 -6.21 -1.19
N TRP A 29 3.78 -6.54 0.07
CA TRP A 29 4.11 -5.59 1.13
C TRP A 29 5.36 -4.79 0.78
N GLU A 30 6.43 -5.44 0.35
CA GLU A 30 7.69 -4.81 -0.03
C GLU A 30 7.51 -3.88 -1.24
N ALA A 31 6.82 -4.35 -2.28
CA ALA A 31 6.55 -3.56 -3.49
C ALA A 31 5.68 -2.33 -3.20
N ALA A 32 4.55 -2.51 -2.49
CA ALA A 32 3.66 -1.41 -2.13
C ALA A 32 4.35 -0.39 -1.20
N SER A 33 5.14 -0.87 -0.23
CA SER A 33 5.90 0.00 0.67
C SER A 33 6.89 0.88 -0.10
N ARG A 34 7.71 0.29 -0.97
CA ARG A 34 8.69 1.05 -1.76
C ARG A 34 8.02 2.03 -2.71
N PHE A 35 6.96 1.59 -3.38
CA PHE A 35 6.21 2.43 -4.31
C PHE A 35 5.65 3.67 -3.61
N LEU A 36 4.91 3.50 -2.51
CA LEU A 36 4.29 4.61 -1.80
C LEU A 36 5.33 5.52 -1.13
N ALA A 37 6.38 4.96 -0.54
CA ALA A 37 7.47 5.73 0.06
C ALA A 37 8.12 6.66 -0.98
N ALA A 38 8.49 6.13 -2.15
CA ALA A 38 9.10 6.90 -3.22
C ALA A 38 8.12 7.92 -3.84
N ARG A 39 6.88 7.51 -4.09
CA ARG A 39 5.89 8.32 -4.82
C ARG A 39 5.38 9.53 -4.02
N PHE A 40 5.36 9.40 -2.70
CA PHE A 40 4.80 10.39 -1.77
C PHE A 40 5.83 10.92 -0.76
N GLU A 41 7.11 10.58 -0.92
CA GLU A 41 8.21 11.02 -0.05
C GLU A 41 7.95 10.72 1.44
N LEU A 42 7.44 9.51 1.71
CA LEU A 42 7.07 9.08 3.06
C LEU A 42 8.24 8.36 3.75
N SER A 43 8.39 8.59 5.05
CA SER A 43 9.28 7.77 5.88
C SER A 43 8.78 6.33 5.97
N ALA A 44 9.68 5.39 6.31
CA ALA A 44 9.34 3.99 6.48
C ALA A 44 8.20 3.75 7.48
N VAL A 45 8.20 4.47 8.60
CA VAL A 45 7.13 4.43 9.62
C VAL A 45 5.81 4.90 9.02
N ARG A 46 5.80 6.05 8.34
CA ARG A 46 4.58 6.64 7.79
C ARG A 46 3.99 5.79 6.65
N THR A 47 4.84 5.14 5.87
CA THR A 47 4.43 4.18 4.84
C THR A 47 3.78 2.94 5.45
N ARG A 48 4.39 2.33 6.47
CA ARG A 48 3.80 1.20 7.21
C ARG A 48 2.45 1.60 7.78
N ASP A 49 2.40 2.72 8.50
CA ASP A 49 1.17 3.17 9.16
C ASP A 49 0.06 3.43 8.15
N LEU A 50 0.37 4.01 6.98
CA LEU A 50 -0.56 4.15 5.85
C LEU A 50 -1.09 2.80 5.35
N LEU A 51 -0.21 1.82 5.14
CA LEU A 51 -0.59 0.48 4.69
C LEU A 51 -1.37 -0.31 5.75
N ASP A 52 -1.19 -0.01 7.04
CA ASP A 52 -1.95 -0.63 8.12
C ASP A 52 -3.35 -0.03 8.31
N THR A 53 -3.70 1.03 7.55
CA THR A 53 -5.04 1.64 7.57
C THR A 53 -6.05 0.96 6.65
N ARG A 54 -7.29 1.47 6.67
CA ARG A 54 -8.34 1.13 5.69
C ARG A 54 -7.91 1.37 4.24
N PHE A 55 -7.06 2.37 3.98
CA PHE A 55 -6.52 2.58 2.63
C PHE A 55 -5.71 1.37 2.16
N GLY A 56 -4.81 0.84 3.01
CA GLY A 56 -4.00 -0.33 2.66
C GLY A 56 -4.85 -1.58 2.42
N ARG A 57 -5.93 -1.78 3.18
CA ARG A 57 -6.92 -2.84 2.90
C ARG A 57 -7.48 -2.71 1.48
N HIS A 58 -7.93 -1.53 1.07
CA HIS A 58 -8.48 -1.33 -0.27
C HIS A 58 -7.44 -1.45 -1.36
N LEU A 59 -6.20 -1.05 -1.09
CA LEU A 59 -5.09 -1.28 -2.02
C LEU A 59 -4.81 -2.77 -2.22
N ALA A 60 -4.86 -3.57 -1.14
CA ALA A 60 -4.70 -5.02 -1.22
C ALA A 60 -5.87 -5.70 -1.95
N ASP A 61 -7.10 -5.27 -1.70
CA ASP A 61 -8.27 -5.70 -2.50
C ASP A 61 -8.07 -5.35 -3.98
N ASP A 62 -7.55 -4.16 -4.28
CA ASP A 62 -7.30 -3.71 -5.65
C ASP A 62 -6.21 -4.54 -6.37
N LEU A 63 -5.16 -4.94 -5.65
CA LEU A 63 -4.10 -5.79 -6.20
C LEU A 63 -4.59 -7.20 -6.58
N SER A 64 -5.67 -7.70 -5.97
CA SER A 64 -6.26 -8.99 -6.38
C SER A 64 -6.77 -8.99 -7.82
N PHE A 65 -6.95 -7.81 -8.43
CA PHE A 65 -7.32 -7.67 -9.84
C PHE A 65 -6.11 -7.58 -10.78
N ALA A 66 -4.88 -7.59 -10.27
CA ALA A 66 -3.66 -7.47 -11.08
C ALA A 66 -3.27 -8.77 -11.81
N GLY A 67 -3.83 -9.92 -11.40
CA GLY A 67 -3.62 -11.22 -12.05
C GLY A 67 -3.65 -12.39 -11.08
N THR A 68 -3.53 -13.61 -11.63
CA THR A 68 -3.49 -14.86 -10.85
C THR A 68 -2.13 -15.17 -10.24
N GLU A 69 -1.06 -14.59 -10.80
CA GLU A 69 0.31 -14.73 -10.30
C GLU A 69 0.91 -13.34 -10.17
N LEU A 70 1.17 -12.91 -8.92
CA LEU A 70 1.75 -11.60 -8.68
C LEU A 70 3.28 -11.70 -8.62
N THR A 71 3.93 -11.09 -9.59
CA THR A 71 5.37 -10.78 -9.55
C THR A 71 5.58 -9.33 -9.13
N ALA A 72 6.82 -8.97 -8.74
CA ALA A 72 7.18 -7.59 -8.43
C ALA A 72 6.83 -6.62 -9.58
N GLU A 73 7.04 -7.06 -10.82
CA GLU A 73 6.78 -6.27 -12.02
C GLU A 73 5.28 -6.04 -12.24
N ILE A 74 4.45 -7.08 -12.08
CA ILE A 74 2.99 -6.97 -12.19
C ILE A 74 2.42 -6.04 -11.12
N ILE A 75 2.87 -6.20 -9.87
CA ILE A 75 2.45 -5.34 -8.76
C ILE A 75 2.83 -3.88 -9.06
N THR A 76 4.07 -3.64 -9.48
CA THR A 76 4.55 -2.28 -9.79
C THR A 76 3.77 -1.67 -10.94
N ALA A 77 3.54 -2.41 -12.04
CA ALA A 77 2.76 -1.93 -13.17
C ALA A 77 1.31 -1.60 -12.79
N HIS A 78 0.68 -2.42 -11.94
CA HIS A 78 -0.66 -2.17 -11.45
C HIS A 78 -0.73 -0.92 -10.56
N LEU A 79 0.25 -0.73 -9.67
CA LEU A 79 0.36 0.48 -8.84
C LEU A 79 0.56 1.73 -9.70
N GLU A 80 1.47 1.70 -10.68
CA GLU A 80 1.68 2.81 -11.63
C GLU A 80 0.38 3.15 -12.38
N ALA A 81 -0.37 2.15 -12.86
CA ALA A 81 -1.65 2.37 -13.52
C ALA A 81 -2.71 2.98 -12.59
N ARG A 82 -2.66 2.68 -11.29
CA ARG A 82 -3.58 3.22 -10.27
C ARG A 82 -3.25 4.64 -9.85
N PHE A 83 -1.96 4.97 -9.80
CA PHE A 83 -1.43 6.27 -9.39
C PHE A 83 -1.03 7.17 -10.58
N SER A 84 -1.44 6.80 -11.79
CA SER A 84 -1.23 7.60 -12.99
C SER A 84 -1.87 8.98 -12.87
N ALA A 85 -1.33 9.97 -13.59
CA ALA A 85 -1.78 11.37 -13.50
C ALA A 85 -3.27 11.57 -13.83
N GLU A 86 -3.86 10.64 -14.59
CA GLU A 86 -5.26 10.63 -15.00
C GLU A 86 -6.20 10.13 -13.89
N ARG A 87 -5.68 9.34 -12.94
CA ARG A 87 -6.44 8.78 -11.81
C ARG A 87 -6.13 9.51 -10.50
N ARG A 88 -6.86 10.61 -10.26
CA ARG A 88 -6.64 11.48 -9.09
C ARG A 88 -7.32 10.99 -7.81
N ASP A 89 -8.20 10.00 -7.90
CA ASP A 89 -8.95 9.43 -6.78
C ASP A 89 -8.04 8.74 -5.77
N TRP A 90 -7.13 7.87 -6.22
CA TRP A 90 -6.17 7.18 -5.35
C TRP A 90 -5.18 8.14 -4.68
N VAL A 91 -4.65 9.10 -5.44
CA VAL A 91 -3.78 10.16 -4.90
C VAL A 91 -4.52 11.00 -3.85
N ARG A 92 -5.78 11.35 -4.09
CA ARG A 92 -6.60 12.09 -3.13
C ARG A 92 -6.83 11.25 -1.87
N TRP A 93 -7.11 9.97 -2.00
CA TRP A 93 -7.34 9.10 -0.84
C TRP A 93 -6.08 8.93 0.00
N VAL A 94 -4.90 8.72 -0.61
CA VAL A 94 -3.63 8.71 0.14
C VAL A 94 -3.51 9.98 1.00
N ARG A 95 -3.76 11.15 0.41
CA ARG A 95 -3.70 12.42 1.14
C ARG A 95 -4.71 12.52 2.28
N THR A 96 -5.93 12.01 2.08
CA THR A 96 -6.93 11.95 3.15
C THR A 96 -6.47 11.02 4.27
N ALA A 97 -6.05 9.80 3.95
CA ALA A 97 -5.59 8.82 4.93
C ALA A 97 -4.37 9.33 5.72
N LEU A 98 -3.43 10.02 5.07
CA LEU A 98 -2.30 10.64 5.75
C LEU A 98 -2.71 11.76 6.71
N ARG A 99 -3.73 12.56 6.37
CA ARG A 99 -4.28 13.58 7.29
C ARG A 99 -4.98 12.96 8.49
N ASP A 100 -5.73 11.88 8.25
CA ASP A 100 -6.40 11.14 9.32
C ASP A 100 -5.38 10.53 10.29
N LEU A 101 -4.26 10.02 9.78
CA LEU A 101 -3.13 9.54 10.60
C LEU A 101 -2.50 10.66 11.45
N ASP A 102 -2.33 11.85 10.89
CA ASP A 102 -1.81 12.99 11.65
C ASP A 102 -2.78 13.40 12.78
N ALA A 103 -4.09 13.36 12.52
CA ALA A 103 -5.12 13.71 13.49
C ALA A 103 -5.24 12.73 14.67
N LEU A 104 -4.79 11.47 14.51
CA LEU A 104 -4.78 10.47 15.59
C LEU A 104 -3.60 10.61 16.56
N HIS A 105 -2.58 11.39 16.21
CA HIS A 105 -1.38 11.60 17.01
C HIS A 105 -1.31 12.98 17.69
N HIS A 106 -2.40 13.76 17.63
CA HIS A 106 -2.60 15.03 18.33
C HIS A 106 -3.63 14.89 19.47
#